data_AF-A0A2V7AHK6-F1
#
_entry.id   AF-A0A2V7AHK6-F1
#
_cell.length_a   1.000
_cell.length_b   1.000
_cell.length_c   1.000
_cell.angle_alpha   90.00
_cell.angle_beta   90.00
_cell.angle_gamma   90.00
#
_symmetry.space_group_name_H-M   'P 1'
#
loop_
_entity.id
_entity.type
_entity.pdbx_description
1 polymer ?
#
loop_
_entity_poly.entity_id
_entity_poly.type
_entity_poly.pdbx_seq_one_letter_code
_entity_poly.pdbx_strand_id
1 'polypeptide(L)'
;MTSFMLLRDTLWNVPFWAALGVAILAGSSDIGQAATPTAGAAILQQLRSFGTLGSVLYVAAHPDDENTQAITYLARGRGYRTAYLSLTRGDGGQNLLGPQL
;
A
#
# COMPACT_ATOMS: atom_id res chain seq x y z
N MET A 1 4.12 -23.99 46.88
CA MET A 1 3.32 -24.30 45.67
C MET A 1 3.04 -23.00 44.94
N THR A 2 3.27 -23.00 43.62
CA THR A 2 3.00 -21.97 42.58
C THR A 2 3.68 -20.58 42.67
N SER A 3 3.85 -19.95 43.83
CA SER A 3 4.28 -18.53 43.88
C SER A 3 5.78 -18.28 43.57
N PHE A 4 6.70 -19.15 44.02
CA PHE A 4 8.15 -18.97 43.78
C PHE A 4 8.60 -19.31 42.35
N MET A 5 7.83 -20.12 41.62
CA MET A 5 8.11 -20.47 40.21
C MET A 5 7.75 -19.31 39.28
N LEU A 6 6.60 -18.66 39.54
CA LEU A 6 6.12 -17.52 38.75
C LEU A 6 7.06 -16.31 38.83
N LEU A 7 7.70 -16.06 39.97
CA LEU A 7 8.62 -14.92 40.13
C LEU A 7 9.92 -15.11 39.30
N ARG A 8 10.46 -16.33 39.23
CA ARG A 8 11.67 -16.62 38.45
C ARG A 8 11.42 -16.56 36.94
N ASP A 9 10.29 -17.11 36.49
CA ASP A 9 9.94 -17.16 35.07
C ASP A 9 9.51 -15.78 34.54
N THR A 10 8.88 -14.95 35.40
CA THR A 10 8.59 -13.55 35.07
C THR A 10 9.88 -12.75 34.94
N LEU A 11 10.83 -12.89 35.87
CA LEU A 11 12.10 -12.16 35.85
C LEU A 11 13.04 -12.59 34.71
N TRP A 12 13.01 -13.86 34.31
CA TRP A 12 13.82 -14.37 33.18
C TRP A 12 13.32 -13.88 31.82
N ASN A 13 12.02 -13.62 31.68
CA ASN A 13 11.40 -13.17 30.43
C ASN A 13 11.19 -11.65 30.32
N VAL A 14 11.55 -10.86 31.34
CA VAL A 14 11.55 -9.38 31.27
C VAL A 14 12.32 -8.84 30.05
N PRO A 15 13.55 -9.30 29.73
CA PRO A 15 14.27 -8.80 28.55
C PRO A 15 13.56 -9.18 27.24
N PHE A 16 12.88 -10.33 27.19
CA PHE A 16 12.10 -10.75 26.02
C PHE A 16 10.86 -9.86 25.83
N TRP A 17 10.10 -9.60 26.90
CA TRP A 17 8.93 -8.72 26.85
C TRP A 17 9.30 -7.25 26.61
N ALA A 18 10.43 -6.78 27.16
CA ALA A 18 10.96 -5.44 26.88
C ALA A 18 11.44 -5.30 25.43
N ALA A 19 12.14 -6.30 24.89
CA ALA A 19 12.59 -6.31 23.49
C ALA A 19 11.40 -6.35 22.51
N LEU A 20 10.37 -7.14 22.81
CA LEU A 20 9.15 -7.19 22.00
C LEU A 20 8.38 -5.85 22.06
N GLY A 21 8.29 -5.24 23.23
CA GLY A 21 7.67 -3.91 23.40
C GLY A 21 8.40 -2.82 22.62
N VAL A 22 9.74 -2.83 22.63
CA VAL A 22 10.57 -1.91 21.83
C VAL A 22 10.42 -2.17 20.33
N ALA A 23 10.36 -3.44 19.89
CA ALA A 23 10.17 -3.78 18.48
C ALA A 23 8.80 -3.33 17.94
N ILE A 24 7.75 -3.38 18.76
CA ILE A 24 6.41 -2.93 18.38
C ILE A 24 6.33 -1.39 18.35
N LEU A 25 6.92 -0.68 19.33
CA LEU A 25 6.96 0.79 19.31
C LEU A 25 7.88 1.35 18.22
N ALA A 26 8.92 0.62 17.82
CA ALA A 26 9.80 0.99 16.71
C ALA A 26 9.22 0.57 15.34
N GLY A 27 8.16 -0.25 15.31
CA GLY A 27 7.56 -0.81 14.10
C GLY A 27 6.45 0.05 13.46
N SER A 28 6.13 1.22 14.00
CA SER A 28 5.20 2.18 13.41
C SER A 28 5.86 2.91 12.23
N SER A 29 6.16 2.17 11.16
CA SER A 29 6.37 2.78 9.86
C SER A 29 5.02 2.81 9.16
N ASP A 30 4.54 3.98 8.77
CA ASP A 30 3.41 4.16 7.86
C ASP A 30 3.73 3.50 6.51
N ILE A 31 3.57 2.18 6.41
CA ILE A 31 3.79 1.44 5.16
C ILE A 31 2.56 1.65 4.28
N GLY A 32 2.66 2.61 3.35
CA GLY A 32 1.82 2.64 2.15
C GLY A 32 1.08 3.93 1.85
N GLN A 33 1.29 5.03 2.58
CA GLN A 33 0.61 6.28 2.22
C GLN A 33 1.38 7.01 1.11
N ALA A 34 0.84 6.99 -0.11
CA ALA A 34 1.31 7.87 -1.16
C ALA A 34 1.21 9.33 -0.68
N ALA A 35 2.34 10.05 -0.67
CA ALA A 35 2.38 11.42 -0.20
C ALA A 35 1.39 12.29 -1.01
N THR A 36 0.47 12.94 -0.32
CA THR A 36 -0.44 13.90 -0.94
C THR A 36 0.39 15.08 -1.45
N PRO A 37 0.32 15.42 -2.76
CA PRO A 37 1.05 16.57 -3.27
C PRO A 37 0.55 17.84 -2.59
N THR A 38 1.47 18.78 -2.33
CA THR A 38 1.11 20.10 -1.83
C THR A 38 0.16 20.80 -2.81
N ALA A 39 -0.66 21.73 -2.32
CA ALA A 39 -1.61 22.45 -3.16
C ALA A 39 -0.94 23.11 -4.39
N GLY A 40 0.23 23.72 -4.20
CA GLY A 40 1.01 24.31 -5.29
C GLY A 40 1.50 23.29 -6.32
N ALA A 41 1.98 22.12 -5.87
CA ALA A 41 2.41 21.05 -6.78
C ALA A 41 1.23 20.45 -7.58
N ALA A 42 0.06 20.32 -6.95
CA ALA A 42 -1.15 19.85 -7.61
C ALA A 42 -1.65 20.83 -8.69
N ILE A 43 -1.72 22.13 -8.38
CA ILE A 43 -2.12 23.18 -9.34
C ILE A 43 -1.14 23.23 -10.50
N LEU A 44 0.17 23.19 -10.22
CA LEU A 44 1.19 23.19 -11.27
C LEU A 44 1.06 21.96 -12.19
N GLN A 45 0.73 20.79 -11.63
CA GLN A 45 0.45 19.59 -12.42
C GLN A 45 -0.78 19.75 -13.32
N GLN A 46 -1.85 20.38 -12.82
CA GLN A 46 -3.05 20.68 -13.62
C GLN A 46 -2.76 21.66 -14.75
N LEU A 47 -1.96 22.71 -14.50
CA LEU A 47 -1.53 23.64 -15.54
C LEU A 47 -0.68 22.94 -16.61
N ARG A 48 0.20 22.01 -16.20
CA ARG A 48 0.97 21.19 -17.15
C ARG A 48 0.10 20.31 -18.04
N SER A 49 -0.96 19.70 -17.50
CA SER A 49 -1.87 18.87 -18.29
C SER A 49 -2.92 19.65 -19.07
N PHE A 50 -3.14 20.94 -18.76
CA PHE A 50 -4.16 21.78 -19.40
C PHE A 50 -3.99 21.89 -20.93
N GLY A 51 -2.74 21.97 -21.40
CA GLY A 51 -2.43 22.02 -22.84
C GLY A 51 -2.50 20.68 -23.57
N THR A 52 -2.78 19.58 -22.86
CA THR A 52 -2.75 18.23 -23.43
C THR A 52 -4.17 17.76 -23.77
N LEU A 53 -4.42 17.53 -25.06
CA LEU A 53 -5.73 17.06 -25.55
C LEU A 53 -5.84 15.53 -25.66
N GLY A 54 -4.77 14.79 -25.36
CA GLY A 54 -4.74 13.33 -25.46
C GLY A 54 -5.49 12.63 -24.32
N SER A 55 -6.25 11.59 -24.68
CA SER A 55 -6.92 10.67 -23.75
C SER A 55 -6.48 9.23 -23.99
N VAL A 56 -6.32 8.46 -22.91
CA VAL A 56 -5.96 7.05 -22.96
C VAL A 56 -6.91 6.23 -22.08
N LEU A 57 -7.41 5.13 -22.62
CA LEU A 57 -8.11 4.10 -21.86
C LEU A 57 -7.21 2.84 -21.83
N TYR A 58 -6.67 2.52 -20.67
CA TYR A 58 -5.91 1.29 -20.45
C TYR A 58 -6.89 0.17 -20.11
N VAL A 59 -6.98 -0.86 -20.97
CA VAL A 59 -7.91 -1.98 -20.79
C VAL A 59 -7.14 -3.23 -20.39
N ALA A 60 -7.62 -3.92 -19.36
CA ALA A 60 -7.03 -5.15 -18.85
C ALA A 60 -8.11 -6.21 -18.54
N ALA A 61 -7.72 -7.48 -18.45
CA ALA A 61 -8.68 -8.56 -18.18
C ALA A 61 -9.07 -8.61 -16.70
N HIS A 62 -8.08 -8.53 -15.82
CA HIS A 62 -8.24 -8.58 -14.38
C HIS A 62 -7.69 -7.31 -13.71
N PRO A 63 -8.14 -6.96 -12.50
CA PRO A 63 -7.66 -5.77 -11.81
C PRO A 63 -6.16 -5.82 -11.48
N ASP A 64 -5.53 -6.99 -11.40
CA ASP A 64 -4.11 -7.20 -11.12
C ASP A 64 -3.19 -7.15 -12.36
N ASP A 65 -3.75 -7.06 -13.57
CA ASP A 65 -3.01 -6.96 -14.84
C ASP A 65 -2.47 -5.53 -15.13
N GLU A 66 -2.58 -4.62 -14.17
CA GLU A 66 -2.22 -3.22 -14.34
C GLU A 66 -0.70 -3.00 -14.38
N ASN A 67 -0.25 -2.11 -15.28
CA ASN A 67 1.10 -1.54 -15.21
C ASN A 67 1.03 -0.12 -14.64
N THR A 68 1.15 -0.02 -13.31
CA THR A 68 1.03 1.25 -12.57
C THR A 68 2.04 2.30 -13.06
N GLN A 69 3.24 1.90 -13.50
CA GLN A 69 4.26 2.82 -14.02
C GLN A 69 3.81 3.43 -15.36
N ALA A 70 3.30 2.61 -16.28
CA ALA A 70 2.79 3.07 -17.56
C ALA A 70 1.61 4.02 -17.37
N ILE A 71 0.64 3.65 -16.52
CA ILE A 71 -0.53 4.48 -16.21
C ILE A 71 -0.09 5.83 -15.62
N THR A 72 0.84 5.81 -14.67
CA THR A 72 1.39 7.01 -14.04
C THR A 72 2.14 7.89 -15.04
N TYR A 73 2.95 7.30 -15.92
CA TYR A 73 3.67 8.04 -16.95
C TYR A 73 2.72 8.75 -17.91
N LEU A 74 1.67 8.08 -18.36
CA LEU A 74 0.68 8.68 -19.27
C LEU A 74 -0.10 9.80 -18.56
N ALA A 75 -0.57 9.57 -17.33
CA ALA A 75 -1.37 10.53 -16.58
C ALA A 75 -0.56 11.75 -16.09
N ARG A 76 0.61 11.51 -15.49
CA ARG A 76 1.41 12.56 -14.80
C ARG A 76 2.62 13.01 -15.62
N GLY A 77 3.25 12.11 -16.36
CA GLY A 77 4.41 12.44 -17.21
C GLY A 77 4.00 13.11 -18.52
N ARG A 78 3.02 12.54 -19.24
CA ARG A 78 2.52 13.07 -20.52
C ARG A 78 1.30 13.99 -20.36
N GLY A 79 0.65 13.98 -19.20
CA GLY A 79 -0.52 14.81 -18.92
C GLY A 79 -1.77 14.35 -19.66
N TYR A 80 -1.83 13.10 -20.13
CA TYR A 80 -3.01 12.56 -20.78
C TYR A 80 -4.14 12.32 -19.77
N ARG A 81 -5.38 12.46 -20.23
CA ARG A 81 -6.55 11.98 -19.50
C ARG A 81 -6.56 10.45 -19.56
N THR A 82 -6.02 9.81 -18.53
CA THR A 82 -5.86 8.36 -18.46
C THR A 82 -6.93 7.73 -17.56
N ALA A 83 -7.62 6.71 -18.06
CA ALA A 83 -8.51 5.85 -17.29
C ALA A 83 -8.07 4.38 -17.39
N TYR A 84 -8.34 3.59 -16.35
CA TYR A 84 -8.12 2.16 -16.31
C TYR A 84 -9.45 1.42 -16.29
N LEU A 85 -9.59 0.38 -17.11
CA LEU A 85 -10.76 -0.48 -17.18
C LEU A 85 -10.35 -1.94 -17.09
N SER A 86 -10.72 -2.60 -16.00
CA SER A 86 -10.70 -4.06 -15.91
C SER A 86 -12.01 -4.62 -16.42
N LEU A 87 -11.94 -5.67 -17.25
CA LEU A 87 -13.12 -6.36 -17.77
C LEU A 87 -13.79 -7.25 -16.72
N THR A 88 -13.07 -7.60 -15.65
CA THR A 88 -13.58 -8.41 -14.54
C THR A 88 -13.45 -7.66 -13.20
N ARG A 89 -14.23 -8.08 -12.21
CA ARG A 89 -14.07 -7.61 -10.83
C ARG A 89 -12.83 -8.19 -10.14
N GLY A 90 -12.28 -9.31 -10.64
CA GLY A 90 -11.16 -10.02 -10.02
C GLY A 90 -11.57 -11.07 -8.98
N ASP A 91 -12.79 -11.60 -9.04
CA ASP A 91 -13.31 -12.59 -8.08
C ASP A 91 -12.58 -13.97 -8.15
N GLY A 92 -11.74 -14.21 -9.15
CA GLY A 92 -11.00 -15.46 -9.38
C GLY A 92 -9.59 -15.53 -8.79
N GLY A 93 -9.16 -14.54 -7.99
CA GLY A 93 -7.80 -14.46 -7.45
C GLY A 93 -7.46 -15.56 -6.44
N GLN A 94 -6.20 -16.00 -6.42
CA GLN A 94 -5.71 -17.07 -5.53
C GLN A 94 -5.64 -16.71 -4.03
N ASN A 95 -6.01 -15.47 -3.67
CA ASN A 95 -6.06 -15.01 -2.27
C ASN A 95 -7.26 -15.57 -1.48
N LEU A 96 -8.00 -16.53 -2.06
CA LEU A 96 -9.14 -17.23 -1.44
C LEU A 96 -8.77 -18.59 -0.80
N LEU A 97 -7.47 -18.91 -0.65
CA LEU A 97 -7.04 -20.02 0.19
C LEU A 97 -7.41 -19.73 1.66
N GLY A 98 -8.57 -20.23 2.08
CA GLY A 98 -9.06 -20.14 3.45
C GLY A 98 -8.24 -20.98 4.45
N PRO A 99 -8.52 -20.90 5.77
CA PRO A 99 -7.72 -21.47 6.85
C PRO A 99 -7.67 -23.01 6.97
N GLN A 100 -7.77 -23.77 5.89
CA GLN A 100 -7.88 -25.23 5.93
C GLN A 100 -6.53 -25.97 6.00
N LEU A 101 -5.54 -25.40 6.71
CA LEU A 101 -4.27 -26.09 7.03
C LEU A 101 -4.17 -26.32 8.54
#